data_AF-A0A9Q8CHJ8-F1
#
_entry.id   AF-A0A9Q8CHJ8-F1
#
_cell.length_a   1.000
_cell.length_b   1.000
_cell.length_c   1.000
_cell.angle_alpha   90.00
_cell.angle_beta   90.00
_cell.angle_gamma   90.00
#
_symmetry.space_group_name_H-M   'P 1'
#
loop_
_entity.id
_entity.type
_entity.pdbx_description
1 polymer ?
#
loop_
_entity_poly.entity_id
_entity_poly.type
_entity_poly.pdbx_seq_one_letter_code
_entity_poly.pdbx_strand_id
1 'polypeptide(L)'
;MQIFRIDADHIISARYLDNRRLSKQVLELYQIIRVCLAEMKIIEGNTRYLHHPIVKHAYNGGKPYIMDLYHMLVAMDNEHQRRGGKRSDAFKEDLRLLGEIIAAHQSLFSHELLPPYYVYGDAKLEGEQVYEAYQKLLQEKWQNDTISPRCGWKKRLP
;
A
#
# COMPACT_ATOMS: atom_id res chain seq x y z
N MET A 1 -2.48 10.22 -0.01
CA MET A 1 -2.19 8.78 0.08
C MET A 1 -3.27 8.02 -0.63
N GLN A 2 -2.96 6.97 -1.38
CA GLN A 2 -3.96 6.09 -1.99
C GLN A 2 -3.50 4.63 -1.82
N ILE A 3 -4.41 3.67 -1.92
CA ILE A 3 -4.07 2.25 -2.01
C ILE A 3 -4.51 1.79 -3.39
N PHE A 4 -3.56 1.65 -4.32
CA PHE A 4 -3.86 1.11 -5.65
C PHE A 4 -4.00 -0.41 -5.56
N ARG A 5 -5.25 -0.86 -5.48
CA ARG A 5 -5.62 -2.28 -5.46
C ARG A 5 -6.52 -2.57 -6.66
N ILE A 6 -5.97 -3.23 -7.68
CA ILE A 6 -6.70 -3.55 -8.92
C ILE A 6 -7.26 -4.97 -8.93
N ASP A 7 -6.98 -5.74 -7.87
CA ASP A 7 -7.46 -7.11 -7.69
C ASP A 7 -7.51 -7.45 -6.19
N ALA A 8 -8.33 -8.43 -5.81
CA ALA A 8 -8.35 -8.96 -4.46
C ALA A 8 -6.99 -9.56 -4.06
N ASP A 9 -6.28 -10.16 -5.02
CA ASP A 9 -4.94 -10.69 -4.85
C ASP A 9 -3.89 -9.56 -4.87
N HIS A 10 -3.12 -9.48 -3.78
CA HIS A 10 -2.07 -8.48 -3.60
C HIS A 10 -0.92 -8.62 -4.59
N ILE A 11 -0.60 -9.84 -5.02
CA ILE A 11 0.46 -10.13 -6.00
C ILE A 11 0.02 -9.65 -7.38
N ILE A 12 -1.24 -9.88 -7.77
CA ILE A 12 -1.80 -9.36 -9.03
C ILE A 12 -1.75 -7.83 -9.01
N SER A 13 -2.19 -7.21 -7.93
CA SER A 13 -2.11 -5.76 -7.76
C SER A 13 -0.68 -5.21 -7.85
N ALA A 14 0.28 -5.87 -7.19
CA ALA A 14 1.69 -5.45 -7.22
C ALA A 14 2.30 -5.54 -8.63
N ARG A 15 1.99 -6.62 -9.35
CA ARG A 15 2.47 -6.84 -10.73
C ARG A 15 1.91 -5.82 -11.70
N TYR A 16 0.68 -5.37 -11.51
CA TYR A 16 0.04 -4.42 -12.42
C TYR A 16 0.64 -3.02 -12.36
N LEU A 17 1.08 -2.55 -11.18
CA LEU A 17 1.63 -1.21 -11.04
C LEU A 17 2.93 -1.02 -11.82
N ASP A 18 3.16 0.17 -12.37
CA ASP A 18 4.51 0.53 -12.86
C ASP A 18 5.49 0.75 -11.69
N ASN A 19 6.77 0.80 -12.01
CA ASN A 19 7.86 0.92 -11.03
C ASN A 19 7.77 2.15 -10.12
N ARG A 20 7.31 3.29 -10.64
CA ARG A 20 7.16 4.54 -9.87
C ARG A 20 6.00 4.41 -8.90
N ARG A 21 4.82 3.98 -9.36
CA ARG A 21 3.63 3.82 -8.53
C ARG A 21 3.79 2.70 -7.52
N LEU A 22 4.44 1.59 -7.89
CA LEU A 22 4.80 0.49 -7.00
C LEU A 22 5.72 0.95 -5.85
N SER A 23 6.81 1.65 -6.17
CA SER A 23 7.73 2.17 -5.15
C SER A 23 7.03 3.13 -4.19
N LYS A 24 6.12 3.97 -4.72
CA LYS A 24 5.29 4.87 -3.91
C LYS A 24 4.29 4.12 -3.03
N GLN A 25 3.64 3.09 -3.55
CA GLN A 25 2.65 2.29 -2.82
C GLN A 25 3.26 1.62 -1.59
N VAL A 26 4.50 1.14 -1.65
CA VAL A 26 5.17 0.59 -0.46
C VAL A 26 5.29 1.65 0.65
N LEU A 27 5.67 2.89 0.31
CA LEU A 27 5.79 3.96 1.31
C LEU A 27 4.43 4.41 1.85
N GLU A 28 3.41 4.53 0.99
CA GLU A 28 2.07 4.92 1.41
C GLU A 28 1.44 3.85 2.31
N LEU A 29 1.55 2.56 1.98
CA LEU A 29 1.08 1.46 2.83
C LEU A 29 1.80 1.45 4.19
N TYR A 30 3.13 1.60 4.19
CA TYR A 30 3.92 1.68 5.42
C TYR A 30 3.44 2.82 6.33
N GLN A 31 3.20 4.00 5.75
CA GLN A 31 2.69 5.16 6.48
C GLN A 31 1.27 4.94 7.01
N ILE A 32 0.36 4.39 6.21
CA ILE A 32 -1.02 4.10 6.62
C ILE A 32 -1.04 3.14 7.82
N ILE A 33 -0.27 2.05 7.75
CA ILE A 33 -0.16 1.08 8.84
C ILE A 33 0.36 1.77 10.11
N ARG A 34 1.45 2.54 10.01
CA ARG A 34 2.02 3.24 11.17
C ARG A 34 1.07 4.27 11.79
N VAL A 35 0.29 4.98 10.98
CA VAL A 35 -0.73 5.90 11.51
C VAL A 35 -1.79 5.13 12.31
N CYS A 36 -2.24 3.98 11.82
CA CYS A 36 -3.18 3.14 12.56
C CYS A 36 -2.59 2.63 13.88
N LEU A 37 -1.34 2.13 13.86
CA LEU A 37 -0.64 1.68 15.06
C LEU A 37 -0.42 2.81 16.08
N ALA A 38 -0.08 4.01 15.63
CA ALA A 38 0.09 5.18 16.48
C ALA A 38 -1.23 5.63 17.11
N GLU A 39 -2.32 5.61 16.35
CA GLU A 39 -3.66 5.90 16.88
C GLU A 39 -4.07 4.90 17.97
N MET A 40 -3.68 3.64 17.83
CA MET A 40 -3.88 2.60 18.85
C MET A 40 -2.89 2.70 20.03
N LYS A 41 -1.97 3.67 20.01
CA LYS A 41 -0.90 3.84 21.01
C LYS A 41 0.04 2.64 21.15
N ILE A 42 0.14 1.81 20.10
CA ILE A 42 1.07 0.66 20.06
C ILE A 42 2.49 1.15 19.79
N ILE A 43 2.63 2.22 19.01
CA ILE A 43 3.89 2.90 18.74
C ILE A 43 3.75 4.40 18.97
N GLU A 44 4.88 5.07 19.18
CA GLU A 44 4.94 6.52 19.03
C GLU A 44 4.90 6.89 17.54
N GLY A 45 4.07 7.89 17.19
CA GLY A 45 3.92 8.30 15.81
C GLY A 45 2.94 9.47 15.62
N ASN A 46 2.90 9.97 14.39
CA ASN A 46 2.05 11.08 14.01
C ASN A 46 0.70 10.58 13.48
N THR A 47 -0.41 11.05 14.05
CA THR A 47 -1.79 10.69 13.67
C THR A 47 -2.46 11.73 12.76
N ARG A 48 -1.73 12.73 12.25
CA ARG A 48 -2.25 13.83 11.40
C ARG A 48 -3.07 13.35 10.20
N TYR A 49 -2.76 12.17 9.67
CA TYR A 49 -3.45 11.61 8.52
C TYR A 49 -4.66 10.73 8.87
N LEU A 50 -5.05 10.61 10.14
CA LEU A 50 -6.18 9.80 10.56
C LEU A 50 -7.49 10.20 9.85
N HIS A 51 -7.66 11.49 9.56
CA HIS A 51 -8.82 12.01 8.84
C HIS A 51 -8.79 11.74 7.32
N HIS A 52 -7.67 11.28 6.76
CA HIS A 52 -7.57 10.99 5.34
C HIS A 52 -8.49 9.81 5.01
N PRO A 53 -9.34 9.87 3.95
CA PRO A 53 -10.36 8.85 3.67
C PRO A 53 -9.83 7.41 3.66
N ILE A 54 -8.71 7.16 2.98
CA ILE A 54 -8.10 5.81 2.96
C ILE A 54 -7.57 5.35 4.32
N VAL A 55 -7.07 6.26 5.16
CA VAL A 55 -6.59 5.91 6.51
C VAL A 55 -7.76 5.62 7.43
N LYS A 56 -8.83 6.42 7.35
CA LYS A 56 -10.07 6.16 8.08
C LYS A 56 -10.68 4.80 7.70
N HIS A 57 -10.68 4.49 6.40
CA HIS A 57 -11.11 3.18 5.89
C HIS A 57 -10.24 2.03 6.42
N ALA A 58 -8.91 2.18 6.36
CA ALA A 58 -7.96 1.24 6.93
C ALA A 58 -8.11 1.05 8.45
N TYR A 59 -8.42 2.14 9.18
CA TYR A 59 -8.53 2.14 10.64
C TYR A 59 -9.80 1.45 11.14
N ASN A 60 -10.86 1.41 10.33
CA ASN A 60 -12.05 0.60 10.56
C ASN A 60 -12.65 0.74 11.97
N GLY A 61 -12.86 1.99 12.41
CA GLY A 61 -13.51 2.27 13.70
C GLY A 61 -12.79 1.69 14.92
N GLY A 62 -11.46 1.51 14.86
CA GLY A 62 -10.66 0.97 15.96
C GLY A 62 -10.31 -0.51 15.84
N LYS A 63 -10.74 -1.18 14.76
CA LYS A 63 -10.34 -2.57 14.43
C LYS A 63 -9.65 -2.61 13.06
N PRO A 64 -8.44 -2.06 12.95
CA PRO A 64 -7.86 -1.77 11.63
C PRO A 64 -7.50 -3.04 10.86
N TYR A 65 -7.52 -2.95 9.52
CA TYR A 65 -7.17 -4.04 8.61
C TYR A 65 -5.64 -4.21 8.45
N ILE A 66 -4.88 -4.07 9.55
CA ILE A 66 -3.41 -4.03 9.53
C ILE A 66 -2.81 -5.33 8.96
N MET A 67 -3.39 -6.49 9.27
CA MET A 67 -2.90 -7.78 8.78
C MET A 67 -2.94 -7.84 7.25
N ASP A 68 -4.08 -7.51 6.65
CA ASP A 68 -4.24 -7.49 5.19
C ASP A 68 -3.36 -6.42 4.52
N LEU A 69 -3.31 -5.23 5.10
CA LEU A 69 -2.45 -4.14 4.61
C LEU A 69 -0.97 -4.50 4.65
N TYR A 70 -0.53 -5.23 5.68
CA TYR A 70 0.85 -5.67 5.78
C TYR A 70 1.18 -6.75 4.74
N HIS A 71 0.28 -7.70 4.51
CA HIS A 71 0.45 -8.66 3.40
C HIS A 71 0.52 -7.95 2.04
N MET A 72 -0.31 -6.93 1.82
CA MET A 72 -0.25 -6.09 0.63
C MET A 72 1.09 -5.35 0.51
N LEU A 73 1.58 -4.77 1.61
CA LEU A 73 2.88 -4.10 1.66
C LEU A 73 4.00 -5.05 1.28
N VAL A 74 4.02 -6.25 1.84
CA VAL A 74 5.05 -7.26 1.57
C VAL A 74 5.01 -7.69 0.10
N ALA A 75 3.83 -7.92 -0.47
CA ALA A 75 3.69 -8.25 -1.89
C ALA A 75 4.22 -7.12 -2.80
N MET A 76 3.88 -5.87 -2.48
CA MET A 76 4.34 -4.68 -3.22
C MET A 76 5.86 -4.49 -3.12
N ASP A 77 6.43 -4.70 -1.94
CA ASP A 77 7.87 -4.54 -1.74
C ASP A 77 8.68 -5.68 -2.39
N ASN A 78 8.20 -6.92 -2.29
CA ASN A 78 8.80 -8.05 -2.98
C ASN A 78 8.83 -7.83 -4.50
N GLU A 79 7.72 -7.37 -5.09
CA GLU A 79 7.67 -7.06 -6.51
C GLU A 79 8.59 -5.88 -6.87
N HIS A 80 8.68 -4.85 -6.01
CA HIS A 80 9.59 -3.73 -6.21
C HIS A 80 11.05 -4.20 -6.27
N GLN A 81 11.46 -5.03 -5.31
CA GLN A 81 12.81 -5.59 -5.24
C GLN A 81 13.09 -6.53 -6.42
N ARG A 82 12.12 -7.38 -6.80
CA ARG A 82 12.22 -8.26 -7.97
C ARG A 82 12.50 -7.50 -9.26
N ARG A 83 11.99 -6.27 -9.38
CA ARG A 83 12.23 -5.37 -10.52
C ARG A 83 13.51 -4.54 -10.43
N GLY A 84 14.39 -4.85 -9.47
CA GLY A 84 15.65 -4.14 -9.24
C GLY A 84 15.50 -2.86 -8.43
N GLY A 85 14.36 -2.66 -7.78
CA GLY A 85 14.17 -1.62 -6.78
C GLY A 85 15.10 -1.83 -5.58
N LYS A 86 15.77 -0.77 -5.13
CA LYS A 86 16.69 -0.82 -3.99
C LYS A 86 16.02 -0.26 -2.74
N ARG A 87 16.23 -0.94 -1.60
CA ARG A 87 15.89 -0.42 -0.26
C ARG A 87 17.17 -0.12 0.51
N SER A 88 17.17 0.98 1.23
CA SER A 88 18.19 1.25 2.23
C SER A 88 18.10 0.20 3.35
N ASP A 89 19.22 -0.09 4.00
CA ASP A 89 19.23 -1.06 5.09
C ASP A 89 18.39 -0.60 6.27
N ALA A 90 18.35 0.71 6.53
CA ALA A 90 17.43 1.31 7.51
C ALA A 90 15.96 0.96 7.21
N PHE A 91 15.52 1.07 5.96
CA PHE A 91 14.12 0.78 5.62
C PHE A 91 13.80 -0.73 5.69
N LYS A 92 14.77 -1.59 5.37
CA LYS A 92 14.59 -3.04 5.56
C LYS A 92 14.40 -3.38 7.03
N GLU A 93 15.19 -2.76 7.90
CA GLU A 93 15.06 -2.92 9.34
C GLU A 93 13.72 -2.37 9.86
N ASP A 94 13.28 -1.21 9.37
CA ASP A 94 11.97 -0.66 9.68
C ASP A 94 10.83 -1.64 9.31
N LEU A 95 10.90 -2.29 8.14
CA LEU A 95 9.91 -3.27 7.73
C LEU A 95 9.95 -4.55 8.59
N ARG A 96 11.15 -4.99 8.97
CA ARG A 96 11.33 -6.15 9.85
C ARG A 96 10.69 -5.90 11.22
N LEU A 97 11.02 -4.77 11.85
CA LEU A 97 10.45 -4.35 13.13
C LEU A 97 8.94 -4.14 13.05
N LEU A 98 8.44 -3.57 11.95
CA LEU A 98 7.01 -3.42 11.72
C LEU A 98 6.30 -4.78 11.73
N GLY A 99 6.86 -5.79 11.06
CA GLY A 99 6.32 -7.15 11.07
C GLY A 99 6.26 -7.77 12.47
N GLU A 100 7.29 -7.56 13.29
CA GLU A 100 7.33 -8.03 14.69
C GLU A 100 6.24 -7.38 15.55
N ILE A 101 6.10 -6.06 15.45
CA ILE A 101 5.06 -5.31 16.17
C ILE A 101 3.67 -5.81 15.79
N ILE A 102 3.43 -6.02 14.48
CA ILE A 102 2.15 -6.50 13.98
C ILE A 102 1.85 -7.91 14.51
N ALA A 103 2.81 -8.83 14.45
CA ALA A 103 2.63 -10.19 14.95
C ALA A 103 2.33 -10.23 16.46
N ALA A 104 3.00 -9.39 17.25
CA ALA A 104 2.80 -9.29 18.70
C ALA A 104 1.41 -8.74 19.09
N HIS A 105 0.78 -7.94 18.23
CA HIS A 105 -0.49 -7.25 18.52
C HIS A 105 -1.65 -7.72 17.64
N GLN A 106 -1.48 -8.81 16.89
CA GLN A 106 -2.43 -9.27 15.88
C GLN A 106 -3.87 -9.46 16.40
N SER A 107 -4.04 -9.80 17.68
CA SER A 107 -5.36 -9.95 18.33
C SER A 107 -6.17 -8.65 18.41
N LEU A 108 -5.53 -7.49 18.26
CA LEU A 108 -6.17 -6.18 18.25
C LEU A 108 -6.67 -5.76 16.86
N PHE A 109 -6.33 -6.50 15.81
CA PHE A 109 -6.59 -6.13 14.43
C PHE A 109 -7.76 -6.92 13.82
N SER A 110 -8.34 -6.38 12.76
CA SER A 110 -9.29 -7.16 11.95
C SER A 110 -8.57 -8.30 11.26
N HIS A 111 -9.22 -9.47 11.25
CA HIS A 111 -8.80 -10.65 10.49
C HIS A 111 -9.52 -10.76 9.14
N GLU A 112 -10.44 -9.84 8.86
CA GLU A 112 -11.05 -9.67 7.55
C GLU A 112 -10.09 -8.96 6.59
N LEU A 113 -10.33 -9.11 5.29
CA LEU A 113 -9.59 -8.38 4.26
C LEU A 113 -10.09 -6.93 4.21
N LEU A 114 -9.20 -5.99 3.87
CA LEU A 114 -9.58 -4.62 3.60
C LEU A 114 -10.61 -4.59 2.46
N PRO A 115 -11.82 -4.03 2.64
CA PRO A 115 -12.78 -3.93 1.55
C PRO A 115 -12.24 -3.00 0.44
N PRO A 116 -12.49 -3.30 -0.85
CA PRO A 116 -12.10 -2.42 -1.94
C PRO A 116 -12.68 -1.02 -1.75
N TYR A 117 -11.81 -0.02 -1.84
CA TYR A 117 -12.17 1.37 -1.61
C TYR A 117 -11.43 2.30 -2.57
N TYR A 118 -12.18 3.15 -3.26
CA TYR A 118 -11.68 4.11 -4.23
C TYR A 118 -12.08 5.52 -3.83
N VAL A 119 -11.10 6.43 -3.78
CA VAL A 119 -11.34 7.88 -3.65
C VAL A 119 -10.39 8.62 -4.58
N TYR A 120 -10.97 9.36 -5.53
CA TYR A 120 -10.22 10.20 -6.47
C TYR A 120 -11.11 11.33 -7.02
N GLY A 121 -10.66 12.59 -6.87
CA GLY A 121 -11.52 13.74 -7.11
C GLY A 121 -12.76 13.67 -6.22
N ASP A 122 -13.93 13.83 -6.83
CA ASP A 122 -15.24 13.73 -6.14
C ASP A 122 -15.80 12.30 -6.12
N ALA A 123 -15.15 11.34 -6.78
CA ALA A 123 -15.62 9.97 -6.85
C ALA A 123 -15.23 9.18 -5.59
N LYS A 124 -16.22 8.51 -5.01
CA LYS A 124 -16.06 7.52 -3.93
C LYS A 124 -16.78 6.24 -4.31
N LEU A 125 -16.05 5.14 -4.43
CA LEU A 125 -16.59 3.83 -4.79
C LEU A 125 -16.19 2.75 -3.78
N GLU A 126 -17.07 1.78 -3.61
CA GLU A 126 -16.91 0.59 -2.77
C GLU A 126 -17.33 -0.65 -3.59
N GLY A 127 -16.89 -1.84 -3.19
CA GLY A 127 -17.21 -3.10 -3.89
C GLY A 127 -16.37 -3.34 -5.15
N GLU A 128 -16.73 -4.34 -5.96
CA GLU A 128 -15.90 -4.84 -7.07
C GLU A 128 -15.59 -3.80 -8.16
N GLN A 129 -16.50 -2.86 -8.39
CA GLN A 129 -16.32 -1.73 -9.31
C GLN A 129 -15.07 -0.88 -9.02
N VAL A 130 -14.54 -0.94 -7.79
CA VAL A 130 -13.29 -0.28 -7.40
C VAL A 130 -12.10 -0.79 -8.22
N TYR A 131 -12.05 -2.09 -8.52
CA TYR A 131 -10.92 -2.69 -9.24
C TYR A 131 -10.81 -2.10 -10.65
N GLU A 132 -11.92 -2.04 -11.38
CA GLU A 132 -11.98 -1.40 -12.70
C GLU A 132 -11.66 0.09 -12.63
N ALA A 133 -12.16 0.79 -11.62
CA ALA A 133 -11.88 2.21 -11.44
C ALA A 133 -10.38 2.47 -11.23
N TYR A 134 -9.68 1.62 -10.49
CA TYR A 134 -8.23 1.72 -10.34
C TYR A 134 -7.47 1.37 -11.61
N GLN A 135 -7.89 0.35 -12.36
CA GLN A 135 -7.28 0.02 -13.65
C GLN A 135 -7.36 1.20 -14.62
N LYS A 136 -8.55 1.81 -14.77
CA LYS A 136 -8.77 3.01 -15.60
C LYS A 136 -7.90 4.18 -15.15
N LEU A 137 -7.91 4.48 -13.85
CA LEU A 137 -7.10 5.57 -13.29
C LEU A 137 -5.61 5.36 -13.53
N LEU A 138 -5.11 4.13 -13.39
CA LEU A 138 -3.70 3.83 -13.62
C LEU A 138 -3.33 3.96 -15.09
N GLN A 139 -4.19 3.49 -16.00
CA GLN A 139 -4.01 3.63 -17.44
C GLN A 139 -3.93 5.10 -17.86
N GLU A 140 -4.87 5.94 -17.41
CA GLU A 140 -4.85 7.39 -17.64
C GLU A 140 -3.56 8.02 -17.12
N LYS A 141 -3.16 7.62 -15.89
CA LYS A 141 -1.94 8.11 -15.29
C LYS A 141 -0.69 7.69 -16.06
N TRP A 142 -0.68 6.53 -16.73
CA TRP A 142 0.45 6.08 -17.55
C TRP A 142 0.53 6.81 -18.89
N GLN A 143 -0.61 7.00 -19.56
CA GLN A 143 -0.67 7.73 -20.82
C GLN A 143 -0.18 9.18 -20.69
N ASN A 144 -0.37 9.77 -19.52
CA ASN A 144 0.04 11.13 -19.20
C ASN A 144 1.35 11.20 -18.39
N ASP A 145 2.10 10.11 -18.27
CA ASP A 145 3.33 10.10 -17.46
C ASP A 145 4.48 10.77 -18.23
N THR A 146 4.95 11.90 -17.72
CA THR A 146 6.09 12.65 -18.27
C THR A 146 7.39 12.36 -17.55
N ILE A 147 7.37 11.50 -16.52
CA ILE A 147 8.51 11.22 -15.65
C ILE A 147 9.06 9.82 -15.93
N SER A 148 10.36 9.73 -16.19
CA SER A 148 11.05 8.46 -16.43
C SER A 148 10.86 7.45 -15.27
N PRO A 149 10.77 6.14 -15.56
CA PRO A 149 10.62 5.10 -14.53
C PRO A 149 11.73 5.15 -13.49
N ARG A 150 11.39 4.95 -12.20
CA ARG A 150 12.34 5.02 -11.08
C ARG A 150 13.27 3.81 -10.92
N CYS A 151 12.99 2.70 -11.60
CA CYS A 151 13.81 1.49 -11.52
C CYS A 151 14.59 1.32 -12.82
N GLY A 152 15.91 1.11 -12.70
CA GLY A 152 16.82 0.89 -13.81
C GLY A 152 16.63 -0.50 -14.41
N TRP A 153 15.55 -0.70 -15.16
CA TRP A 153 15.43 -1.88 -16.01
C TRP A 153 16.57 -1.84 -17.03
N LYS A 154 17.63 -2.60 -16.76
CA LYS A 154 18.60 -2.97 -17.79
C LYS A 154 17.98 -4.10 -18.57
N LYS A 155 17.66 -3.85 -19.84
CA LYS A 155 17.39 -4.91 -20.82
C LYS A 155 18.57 -5.89 -20.73
N ARG A 156 18.35 -7.13 -20.29
CA ARG A 156 19.37 -8.17 -20.48
C ARG A 156 19.47 -8.33 -22.00
N LEU A 157 20.60 -7.90 -22.57
CA LEU A 157 20.91 -8.27 -23.95
C LEU A 157 21.06 -9.81 -23.99
N PRO A 158 20.61 -10.45 -25.07
CA PRO A 158 20.72 -11.89 -25.24
C PRO A 158 22.16 -12.38 -25.13
#